data_AF-A0A416KQN5-F1
#
_entry.id   AF-A0A416KQN5-F1
#
_cell.length_a   1.000
_cell.length_b   1.000
_cell.length_c   1.000
_cell.angle_alpha   90.00
_cell.angle_beta   90.00
_cell.angle_gamma   90.00
#
_symmetry.space_group_name_H-M   'P 1'
#
loop_
_entity.id
_entity.type
_entity.pdbx_description
1 polymer ?
#
loop_
_entity_poly.entity_id
_entity_poly.type
_entity_poly.pdbx_seq_one_letter_code
_entity_poly.pdbx_strand_id
1 'polypeptide(L)'
;MVKTTSANGGPDQTYPSDTERIAYTPEDIQTMLGVKRSAVYNFLAQVYRDHGPFLVHKIGTMYRIPKESIDNWFYGKKTEK
;
A
#
# COMPACT_ATOMS: atom_id res chain seq x y z
N MET A 1 -31.80 -0.29 22.30
CA MET A 1 -32.15 0.14 20.93
C MET A 1 -31.90 1.64 20.81
N VAL A 2 -31.33 2.08 19.68
CA VAL A 2 -31.06 3.47 19.19
C VAL A 2 -30.02 4.29 20.01
N LYS A 3 -28.78 4.47 19.50
CA LYS A 3 -28.21 5.49 18.57
C LYS A 3 -27.98 6.88 19.20
N THR A 4 -26.71 7.32 19.25
CA THR A 4 -26.12 8.69 19.11
C THR A 4 -24.70 8.66 19.71
N THR A 5 -23.68 9.47 19.40
CA THR A 5 -23.32 10.43 18.33
C THR A 5 -21.83 10.78 18.58
N SER A 6 -21.11 11.07 17.49
CA SER A 6 -19.71 11.53 17.40
C SER A 6 -19.33 12.65 18.39
N ALA A 7 -18.18 12.51 19.03
CA ALA A 7 -17.45 13.60 19.68
C ALA A 7 -15.94 13.38 19.46
N ASN A 8 -15.27 14.42 18.97
CA ASN A 8 -13.83 14.56 18.65
C ASN A 8 -13.49 14.43 17.16
N GLY A 9 -13.74 15.53 16.43
CA GLY A 9 -13.01 15.87 15.21
C GLY A 9 -11.58 16.29 15.55
N GLY A 10 -10.64 15.43 15.19
CA GLY A 10 -9.22 15.70 14.95
C GLY A 10 -8.80 14.69 13.87
N PRO A 11 -7.83 14.98 12.98
CA PRO A 11 -7.47 14.03 11.95
C PRO A 11 -7.07 12.73 12.65
N ASP A 12 -7.74 11.65 12.30
CA ASP A 12 -7.42 10.28 12.66
C ASP A 12 -6.00 9.98 12.17
N GLN A 13 -5.00 10.50 12.88
CA GLN A 13 -3.63 10.04 12.80
C GLN A 13 -3.59 8.72 13.54
N THR A 14 -4.08 7.69 12.87
CA THR A 14 -3.55 6.36 12.98
C THR A 14 -2.03 6.49 12.84
N TYR A 15 -1.33 6.49 13.98
CA TYR A 15 0.13 6.52 13.98
C TYR A 15 0.58 5.26 13.23
N PRO A 16 1.27 5.41 12.08
CA PRO A 16 1.73 4.26 11.35
C PRO A 16 2.66 3.50 12.29
N SER A 17 2.30 2.26 12.61
CA SER A 17 3.22 1.32 13.23
C SER A 17 4.51 1.32 12.40
N ASP A 18 5.69 1.05 12.98
CA ASP A 18 6.97 1.12 12.24
C ASP A 18 6.94 0.36 10.90
N THR A 19 6.14 -0.69 10.79
CA THR A 19 5.87 -1.45 9.56
C THR A 19 5.09 -0.67 8.48
N GLU A 20 4.16 0.22 8.86
CA GLU A 20 3.45 1.13 7.95
C GLU A 20 4.33 2.30 7.49
N ARG A 21 5.35 2.67 8.27
CA ARG A 21 6.34 3.64 7.79
C ARG A 21 7.18 3.09 6.64
N ILE A 22 7.39 1.76 6.59
CA ILE A 22 8.27 1.10 5.61
C ILE A 22 7.53 0.38 4.47
N ALA A 23 6.19 0.32 4.49
CA ALA A 23 5.41 -0.31 3.43
C ALA A 23 4.16 0.50 3.07
N TYR A 24 3.89 0.62 1.77
CA TYR A 24 2.67 1.17 1.22
C TYR A 24 1.51 0.18 1.30
N THR A 25 0.31 0.71 1.51
CA THR A 25 -0.96 -0.01 1.36
C THR A 25 -1.46 0.04 -0.08
N PRO A 26 -2.38 -0.85 -0.50
CA PRO A 26 -3.06 -0.72 -1.79
C PRO A 26 -3.75 0.64 -1.99
N GLU A 27 -4.16 1.32 -0.92
CA GLU A 27 -4.79 2.65 -1.01
C GLU A 27 -3.75 3.75 -1.28
N ASP A 28 -2.55 3.64 -0.69
CA ASP A 28 -1.42 4.49 -1.06
C ASP A 28 -1.05 4.29 -2.52
N ILE A 29 -0.95 3.03 -2.98
CA ILE A 29 -0.65 2.69 -4.38
C ILE A 29 -1.72 3.24 -5.31
N GLN A 30 -2.99 3.15 -4.93
CA GLN A 30 -4.10 3.75 -5.67
C GLN A 30 -3.91 5.26 -5.86
N THR A 31 -3.52 5.95 -4.79
CA THR A 31 -3.32 7.41 -4.80
C THR A 31 -2.04 7.78 -5.57
N MET A 32 -0.96 7.02 -5.40
CA MET A 32 0.32 7.23 -6.08
C MET A 32 0.21 7.02 -7.60
N LEU A 33 -0.50 5.99 -8.05
CA LEU A 33 -0.69 5.69 -9.47
C LEU A 33 -1.92 6.39 -10.08
N GLY A 34 -2.82 6.95 -9.26
CA GLY A 34 -4.06 7.59 -9.72
C GLY A 34 -5.03 6.62 -10.42
N VAL A 35 -4.92 5.32 -10.17
CA VAL A 35 -5.75 4.29 -10.82
C VAL A 35 -6.92 3.88 -9.92
N LYS A 36 -7.93 3.20 -10.50
CA LYS A 36 -9.07 2.69 -9.73
C LYS A 36 -8.65 1.55 -8.80
N ARG A 37 -9.33 1.43 -7.65
CA ARG A 37 -9.16 0.35 -6.66
C ARG A 37 -9.05 -1.02 -7.32
N SER A 38 -10.01 -1.39 -8.17
CA SER A 38 -10.05 -2.71 -8.82
C SER A 38 -8.81 -2.99 -9.68
N ALA A 39 -8.25 -1.96 -10.32
CA ALA A 39 -7.03 -2.09 -11.11
C ALA A 39 -5.82 -2.33 -10.21
N VAL A 40 -5.71 -1.62 -9.08
CA VAL A 40 -4.64 -1.84 -8.09
C VAL A 40 -4.65 -3.27 -7.56
N TYR A 41 -5.81 -3.77 -7.13
CA TYR A 41 -5.87 -5.13 -6.58
C TYR A 41 -5.54 -6.20 -7.62
N ASN A 42 -5.99 -6.03 -8.88
CA ASN A 42 -5.60 -6.94 -9.96
C ASN A 42 -4.10 -6.88 -10.24
N PHE A 43 -3.53 -5.67 -10.27
CA PHE A 43 -2.11 -5.45 -10.48
C PHE A 43 -1.27 -6.08 -9.35
N LEU A 44 -1.58 -5.78 -8.09
CA LEU A 44 -0.90 -6.37 -6.93
C LEU A 44 -1.03 -7.89 -6.90
N ALA A 45 -2.18 -8.45 -7.29
CA ALA A 45 -2.38 -9.89 -7.39
C ALA A 45 -1.59 -10.52 -8.55
N GLN A 46 -1.36 -9.79 -9.65
CA GLN A 46 -0.47 -10.24 -10.72
C GLN A 46 0.99 -10.18 -10.28
N VAL A 47 1.44 -9.04 -9.74
CA VAL A 47 2.81 -8.84 -9.22
C VAL A 47 3.15 -9.85 -8.14
N TYR A 48 2.22 -10.15 -7.25
CA TYR A 48 2.40 -11.19 -6.22
C TYR A 48 2.56 -12.60 -6.81
N ARG A 49 1.88 -12.91 -7.91
CA ARG A 49 1.97 -14.22 -8.59
C ARG A 49 3.21 -14.35 -9.46
N ASP A 50 3.54 -13.28 -10.17
CA ASP A 50 4.67 -13.22 -11.11
C ASP A 50 6.00 -12.94 -10.40
N HIS A 51 5.94 -12.48 -9.14
CA HIS A 51 7.08 -12.01 -8.36
C HIS A 51 7.87 -10.87 -9.02
N GLY A 52 7.21 -10.02 -9.81
CA GLY A 52 7.83 -8.86 -10.46
C GLY A 52 6.80 -7.78 -10.82
N PRO A 53 7.19 -6.50 -10.97
CA PRO A 53 8.54 -5.93 -10.97
C PRO A 53 9.04 -5.43 -9.60
N PHE A 54 8.26 -5.60 -8.53
CA PHE A 54 8.65 -5.26 -7.16
C PHE A 54 8.05 -6.28 -6.16
N LEU A 55 8.58 -6.32 -4.93
CA LEU A 55 8.12 -7.26 -3.91
C LEU A 55 6.76 -6.83 -3.33
N VAL A 56 5.86 -7.80 -3.18
CA VAL A 56 4.58 -7.62 -2.50
C VAL A 56 4.47 -8.69 -1.41
N HIS A 57 4.31 -8.26 -0.16
CA HIS A 57 4.06 -9.16 0.95
C HIS A 57 2.55 -9.23 1.19
N LYS A 58 2.01 -10.46 1.18
CA LYS A 58 0.63 -10.69 1.58
C LYS A 58 0.61 -11.07 3.07
N ILE A 59 0.03 -10.21 3.90
CA ILE A 59 -0.14 -10.44 5.33
C ILE A 59 -1.63 -10.65 5.59
N GLY A 60 -2.03 -11.90 5.77
CA GLY A 60 -3.44 -12.28 5.87
C GLY A 60 -4.21 -11.91 4.60
N THR A 61 -5.14 -10.96 4.72
CA THR A 61 -5.98 -10.46 3.61
C THR A 61 -5.46 -9.16 2.99
N MET A 62 -4.42 -8.55 3.58
CA MET A 62 -3.88 -7.26 3.15
C MET A 62 -2.57 -7.44 2.38
N TYR A 63 -2.39 -6.60 1.36
CA TYR A 63 -1.12 -6.48 0.65
C TYR A 63 -0.31 -5.34 1.25
N ARG A 64 0.96 -5.59 1.52
CA ARG A 64 1.94 -4.61 1.98
C ARG A 64 3.09 -4.57 0.98
N ILE A 65 3.32 -3.39 0.42
CA ILE A 65 4.33 -3.18 -0.61
C ILE A 65 5.49 -2.44 0.06
N PRO A 66 6.67 -3.04 0.25
CA PRO A 66 7.81 -2.34 0.84
C PRO A 66 8.13 -1.10 0.03
N LYS A 67 8.28 0.05 0.70
CA LYS A 67 8.55 1.34 0.06
C LYS A 67 9.78 1.22 -0.84
N GLU A 68 10.88 0.70 -0.31
CA GLU A 68 12.11 0.48 -1.06
C GLU A 68 11.91 -0.31 -2.36
N SER A 69 11.06 -1.34 -2.37
CA SER A 69 10.83 -2.14 -3.58
C SER A 69 10.06 -1.36 -4.65
N ILE A 70 9.00 -0.64 -4.26
CA ILE A 70 8.23 0.14 -5.24
C ILE A 70 8.94 1.43 -5.64
N ASP A 71 9.64 2.09 -4.72
CA ASP A 71 10.46 3.27 -5.00
C ASP A 71 11.56 2.92 -5.99
N ASN A 72 12.23 1.77 -5.82
CA ASN A 72 13.23 1.29 -6.78
C ASN A 72 12.64 1.08 -8.18
N TRP A 73 11.43 0.53 -8.25
CA TRP A 73 10.72 0.34 -9.51
C TRP A 73 10.23 1.66 -10.13
N PHE A 74 9.64 2.55 -9.32
CA PHE A 74 9.01 3.79 -9.76
C PHE A 74 10.03 4.84 -10.18
N TYR A 75 11.11 5.00 -9.40
CA TYR A 75 12.23 5.88 -9.73
C TYR A 75 13.25 5.21 -10.66
N GLY A 76 13.05 3.94 -11.01
CA GLY A 76 13.90 3.22 -11.95
C GLY A 76 15.38 3.20 -11.54
N LYS A 77 15.69 3.16 -10.25
CA LYS A 77 17.07 3.00 -9.79
C LYS A 77 17.53 1.61 -10.24
N LYS A 78 18.17 1.54 -11.41
CA LYS A 78 19.04 0.43 -11.75
C LYS A 78 20.14 0.46 -10.70
N THR A 79 20.08 -0.43 -9.72
CA THR A 79 21.24 -0.79 -8.94
C THR A 79 22.22 -1.42 -9.92
N GLU A 80 23.07 -0.58 -10.51
CA GLU A 80 24.29 -1.02 -11.16
C GLU A 80 25.09 -1.79 -10.09
N LYS A 81 25.45 -3.02 -10.44
CA LYS A 81 26.08 -4.01 -9.56
C LYS A 81 27.45 -3.56 -9.07
#